data_AF-A0A848KYT2-F1
#
_entry.id   AF-A0A848KYT2-F1
#
_cell.length_a   1.000
_cell.length_b   1.000
_cell.length_c   1.000
_cell.angle_alpha   90.00
_cell.angle_beta   90.00
_cell.angle_gamma   90.00
#
_symmetry.space_group_name_H-M   'P 1'
#
loop_
_entity.id
_entity.type
_entity.pdbx_description
1 polymer ?
#
loop_
_entity_poly.entity_id
_entity_poly.type
_entity_poly.pdbx_seq_one_letter_code
_entity_poly.pdbx_strand_id
1 'polypeptide(L)'
;MAKAQSNTSKEAKAAAKSARRQASRERRSQLWQAFQMQRKEDNRLIPYMAGVFLLVVAVFVALGFAFDQLLFLIPIGVILGALGAFILFGRRVQSSVFKKAEGQKGAAGWALDNMRGQWRVKQAVAGTTHLDAVHRVIGKPGVIFVGEGSPTRVKGLLEQEKKKAARVVGDTPIYLVIVGNEDGQVPLRKLERHLTKLPANIDRKRMEALEGRLSALGGRQPGPGMPKGPIPQGAKVRNVQRAARRKS
;
A
#
# COMPACT_ATOMS: atom_id res chain seq x y z
N MET A 1 8.65 -48.62 -29.62
CA MET A 1 8.59 -47.16 -29.34
C MET A 1 7.64 -46.77 -28.19
N ALA A 2 6.63 -47.56 -27.82
CA ALA A 2 5.67 -47.20 -26.75
C ALA A 2 6.23 -47.14 -25.30
N LYS A 3 7.24 -47.97 -24.95
CA LYS A 3 7.84 -47.98 -23.59
C LYS A 3 8.66 -46.72 -23.28
N ALA A 4 9.27 -46.10 -24.29
CA ALA A 4 10.06 -44.88 -24.13
C ALA A 4 9.16 -43.69 -23.75
N GLN A 5 8.05 -43.49 -24.45
CA GLN A 5 7.07 -42.42 -24.16
C GLN A 5 6.41 -42.58 -22.77
N SER A 6 6.18 -43.82 -22.31
CA SER A 6 5.61 -44.05 -20.97
C SER A 6 6.58 -43.69 -19.84
N ASN A 7 7.89 -43.88 -20.03
CA ASN A 7 8.90 -43.57 -19.02
C ASN A 7 9.13 -42.07 -18.89
N THR A 8 9.17 -41.33 -20.00
CA THR A 8 9.26 -39.86 -20.02
C THR A 8 8.05 -39.22 -19.31
N SER A 9 6.85 -39.82 -19.44
CA SER A 9 5.64 -39.35 -18.76
C SER A 9 5.64 -39.57 -17.24
N LYS A 10 6.32 -40.63 -16.76
CA LYS A 10 6.45 -40.94 -15.33
C LYS A 10 7.51 -40.07 -14.67
N GLU A 11 8.63 -39.83 -15.35
CA GLU A 11 9.70 -38.96 -14.89
C GLU A 11 9.24 -37.49 -14.80
N ALA A 12 8.49 -37.00 -15.79
CA ALA A 12 7.90 -35.66 -15.76
C ALA A 12 6.90 -35.48 -14.60
N LYS A 13 6.07 -36.50 -14.31
CA LYS A 13 5.14 -36.48 -13.16
C LYS A 13 5.87 -36.57 -11.81
N ALA A 14 6.98 -37.31 -11.74
CA ALA A 14 7.82 -37.39 -10.55
C ALA A 14 8.54 -36.06 -10.26
N ALA A 15 9.07 -35.41 -11.30
CA ALA A 15 9.68 -34.08 -11.23
C ALA A 15 8.67 -32.98 -10.84
N ALA A 16 7.46 -33.02 -11.38
CA ALA A 16 6.39 -32.09 -10.97
C ALA A 16 5.96 -32.30 -9.51
N LYS A 17 5.96 -33.55 -9.02
CA LYS A 17 5.63 -33.89 -7.62
C LYS A 17 6.75 -33.50 -6.65
N SER A 18 8.02 -33.63 -7.03
CA SER A 18 9.16 -33.18 -6.22
C SER A 18 9.22 -31.66 -6.16
N ALA A 19 9.03 -30.96 -7.28
CA ALA A 19 8.94 -29.50 -7.34
C ALA A 19 7.77 -28.96 -6.49
N ARG A 20 6.58 -29.59 -6.56
CA ARG A 20 5.43 -29.21 -5.71
C ARG A 20 5.71 -29.43 -4.22
N ARG A 21 6.44 -30.50 -3.87
CA ARG A 21 6.85 -30.79 -2.48
C ARG A 21 7.90 -29.81 -1.97
N GLN A 22 8.89 -29.45 -2.79
CA GLN A 22 9.90 -28.42 -2.46
C GLN A 22 9.23 -27.06 -2.26
N ALA A 23 8.41 -26.61 -3.21
CA ALA A 23 7.64 -25.38 -3.10
C ALA A 23 6.67 -25.38 -1.91
N SER A 24 6.15 -26.54 -1.50
CA SER A 24 5.34 -26.66 -0.28
C SER A 24 6.17 -26.55 1.00
N ARG A 25 7.39 -27.11 1.02
CA ARG A 25 8.29 -27.04 2.16
C ARG A 25 8.82 -25.62 2.36
N GLU A 26 9.20 -24.96 1.27
CA GLU A 26 9.62 -23.55 1.27
C GLU A 26 8.49 -22.63 1.73
N ARG A 27 7.27 -22.83 1.24
CA ARG A 27 6.10 -22.06 1.74
C ARG A 27 5.87 -22.29 3.24
N ARG A 28 5.99 -23.53 3.72
CA ARG A 28 5.86 -23.82 5.17
C ARG A 28 6.97 -23.19 5.99
N SER A 29 8.23 -23.23 5.52
CA SER A 29 9.35 -22.62 6.24
C SER A 29 9.25 -21.10 6.26
N GLN A 30 8.82 -20.46 5.15
CA GLN A 30 8.55 -19.02 5.10
C GLN A 30 7.42 -18.62 6.06
N LEU A 31 6.32 -19.38 6.08
CA LEU A 31 5.22 -19.15 7.03
C LEU A 31 5.69 -19.34 8.47
N TRP A 32 6.52 -20.34 8.74
CA TRP A 32 7.07 -20.61 10.07
C TRP A 32 8.04 -19.52 10.54
N GLN A 33 8.91 -19.04 9.65
CA GLN A 33 9.83 -17.93 9.93
C GLN A 33 9.05 -16.64 10.19
N ALA A 34 8.05 -16.32 9.37
CA ALA A 34 7.16 -15.19 9.61
C ALA A 34 6.41 -15.31 10.94
N PHE A 35 5.94 -16.52 11.29
CA PHE A 35 5.30 -16.79 12.57
C PHE A 35 6.26 -16.61 13.76
N GLN A 36 7.49 -17.12 13.67
CA GLN A 36 8.53 -16.95 14.69
C GLN A 36 8.89 -15.47 14.90
N MET A 37 9.03 -14.72 13.80
CA MET A 37 9.29 -13.28 13.85
C MET A 37 8.14 -12.55 14.54
N GLN A 38 6.90 -12.83 14.13
CA GLN A 38 5.71 -12.21 14.71
C GLN A 38 5.51 -12.55 16.19
N ARG A 39 5.75 -13.81 16.59
CA ARG A 39 5.64 -14.24 17.98
C ARG A 39 6.62 -13.49 18.89
N LYS A 40 7.86 -13.24 18.42
CA LYS A 40 8.85 -12.46 19.16
C LYS A 40 8.41 -11.00 19.33
N GLU A 41 7.70 -10.47 18.34
CA GLU A 41 7.25 -9.07 18.33
C GLU A 41 5.98 -8.83 19.14
N ASP A 42 5.07 -9.80 19.20
CA ASP A 42 3.80 -9.67 19.91
C ASP A 42 3.55 -10.87 20.82
N ASN A 43 4.17 -10.83 22.01
CA ASN A 43 4.03 -11.89 23.01
C ASN A 43 2.59 -12.03 23.54
N ARG A 44 1.74 -11.01 23.35
CA ARG A 44 0.31 -11.05 23.71
C ARG A 44 -0.54 -11.74 22.64
N LEU A 45 0.00 -12.01 21.45
CA LEU A 45 -0.74 -12.62 20.35
C LEU A 45 -1.23 -14.04 20.69
N ILE A 46 -0.37 -14.86 21.29
CA ILE A 46 -0.68 -16.25 21.65
C ILE A 46 -1.83 -16.33 22.66
N PRO A 47 -1.83 -15.61 23.80
CA PRO A 47 -2.94 -15.70 24.74
C PRO A 47 -4.26 -15.20 24.16
N TYR A 48 -4.25 -14.18 23.30
CA TYR A 48 -5.47 -13.74 22.62
C TYR A 48 -5.99 -14.77 21.60
N MET A 49 -5.09 -15.40 20.83
CA MET A 49 -5.48 -16.46 19.89
C MET A 49 -6.04 -17.69 20.63
N ALA A 50 -5.37 -18.11 21.71
CA ALA A 50 -5.85 -19.19 22.56
C ALA A 50 -7.20 -18.84 23.20
N GLY A 51 -7.36 -17.60 23.70
CA GLY A 51 -8.62 -17.11 24.27
C GLY A 51 -9.77 -17.16 23.27
N VAL A 52 -9.58 -16.68 22.04
CA VAL A 52 -10.62 -16.75 20.99
C VAL A 52 -10.93 -18.18 20.60
N PHE A 53 -9.91 -19.01 20.43
CA PHE A 53 -10.09 -20.43 20.10
C PHE A 53 -10.92 -21.14 21.17
N LEU A 54 -10.51 -21.02 22.44
CA LEU A 54 -11.19 -21.64 23.57
C LEU A 54 -12.61 -21.12 23.74
N LEU A 55 -12.83 -19.81 23.57
CA LEU A 55 -14.17 -19.22 23.64
C LEU A 55 -15.10 -19.81 22.57
N VAL A 56 -14.65 -19.89 21.32
CA VAL A 56 -15.48 -20.45 20.24
C VAL A 56 -15.73 -21.94 20.47
N VAL A 57 -14.71 -22.71 20.84
CA VAL A 57 -14.89 -24.14 21.15
C VAL A 57 -15.85 -24.32 22.32
N ALA A 58 -15.72 -23.55 23.39
CA ALA A 58 -16.61 -23.61 24.55
C ALA A 58 -18.06 -23.31 24.18
N VAL A 59 -18.31 -22.32 23.32
CA VAL A 59 -19.66 -22.02 22.81
C VAL A 59 -20.25 -23.21 22.04
N PHE A 60 -19.47 -23.82 21.14
CA PHE A 60 -19.95 -24.96 20.36
C PHE A 60 -20.12 -26.22 21.20
N VAL A 61 -19.31 -26.41 22.25
CA VAL A 61 -19.49 -27.49 23.23
C VAL A 61 -20.78 -27.27 24.04
N ALA A 62 -21.01 -26.05 24.53
CA ALA A 62 -22.25 -25.72 25.26
C ALA A 62 -23.50 -25.90 24.40
N LEU A 63 -23.46 -25.50 23.12
CA LEU A 63 -24.53 -25.78 22.16
C LEU A 63 -24.67 -27.28 21.91
N GLY A 64 -23.55 -28.00 21.79
CA GLY A 64 -23.53 -29.45 21.67
C GLY A 64 -24.26 -30.16 22.80
N PHE A 65 -24.06 -29.71 24.05
CA PHE A 65 -24.77 -30.22 25.22
C PHE A 65 -26.26 -29.83 25.22
N ALA A 66 -26.60 -28.61 24.81
CA ALA A 66 -27.99 -28.13 24.80
C ALA A 66 -28.87 -28.82 23.76
N PHE A 67 -28.29 -29.24 22.63
CA PHE A 67 -29.02 -29.86 21.50
C PHE A 67 -28.77 -31.37 21.36
N ASP A 68 -27.99 -31.98 22.26
CA ASP A 68 -27.58 -33.40 22.20
C ASP A 68 -26.89 -33.79 20.87
N GLN A 69 -26.18 -32.82 20.26
CA GLN A 69 -25.46 -32.95 18.98
C GLN A 69 -23.94 -32.78 19.18
N LEU A 70 -23.44 -33.18 20.35
CA LEU A 70 -22.08 -32.89 20.80
C LEU A 70 -20.99 -33.39 19.83
N LEU A 71 -21.13 -34.61 19.31
CA LEU A 71 -20.18 -35.20 18.35
C LEU A 71 -20.12 -34.45 17.01
N PHE A 72 -21.22 -33.80 16.59
CA PHE A 72 -21.28 -33.06 15.35
C PHE A 72 -20.80 -31.60 15.51
N LEU A 73 -21.15 -30.96 16.62
CA LEU A 73 -20.83 -29.55 16.86
C LEU A 73 -19.39 -29.30 17.30
N ILE A 74 -18.72 -30.27 17.96
CA ILE A 74 -17.32 -30.13 18.38
C ILE A 74 -16.35 -29.91 17.19
N PRO A 75 -16.34 -30.76 16.15
CA PRO A 75 -15.44 -30.55 14.99
C PRO A 75 -15.66 -29.20 14.31
N ILE A 76 -16.92 -28.76 14.21
CA ILE A 76 -17.29 -27.45 13.63
C ILE A 76 -16.74 -26.33 14.51
N GLY A 77 -16.92 -26.41 15.83
CA GLY A 77 -16.38 -25.45 16.79
C GLY A 77 -14.86 -25.34 16.75
N VAL A 78 -14.15 -26.46 16.58
CA VAL A 78 -12.69 -26.47 16.43
C VAL A 78 -12.25 -25.78 15.14
N ILE A 79 -12.90 -26.08 14.01
CA ILE A 79 -12.57 -25.45 12.72
C ILE A 79 -12.86 -23.95 12.77
N LEU A 80 -14.02 -23.55 13.28
CA LEU A 80 -14.41 -22.15 13.39
C LEU A 80 -13.56 -21.39 14.41
N GLY A 81 -13.18 -22.04 15.52
CA GLY A 81 -12.25 -21.48 16.51
C GLY A 81 -10.87 -21.25 15.91
N ALA A 82 -10.35 -22.21 15.15
CA ALA A 82 -9.07 -22.07 14.45
C ALA A 82 -9.12 -20.95 13.40
N LEU A 83 -10.22 -20.86 12.64
CA LEU A 83 -10.45 -19.78 11.68
C LEU A 83 -10.50 -18.41 12.38
N GLY A 84 -11.22 -18.31 13.50
CA GLY A 84 -11.31 -17.08 14.30
C GLY A 84 -9.94 -16.64 14.82
N ALA A 85 -9.14 -17.57 15.35
CA ALA A 85 -7.77 -17.30 15.78
C ALA A 85 -6.88 -16.84 14.60
N PHE A 86 -7.03 -17.43 13.41
CA PHE A 86 -6.28 -17.04 12.22
C PHE A 86 -6.67 -15.63 11.71
N ILE A 87 -7.96 -15.29 11.71
CA ILE A 87 -8.42 -13.94 11.35
C ILE A 87 -7.85 -12.91 12.32
N LEU A 88 -7.90 -13.18 13.63
CA LEU A 88 -7.33 -12.30 14.65
C LEU A 88 -5.82 -12.12 14.44
N PHE A 89 -5.10 -13.21 14.15
CA PHE A 89 -3.67 -13.19 13.82
C PHE A 89 -3.38 -12.25 12.65
N GLY A 90 -4.07 -12.42 11.51
CA GLY A 90 -3.88 -11.59 10.33
C GLY A 90 -4.13 -10.09 10.59
N ARG A 91 -5.22 -9.77 11.30
CA ARG A 91 -5.53 -8.37 11.66
C ARG A 91 -4.48 -7.74 12.57
N ARG A 92 -3.92 -8.53 13.48
CA ARG A 92 -2.92 -8.06 14.44
C ARG A 92 -1.54 -7.87 13.79
N VAL A 93 -1.16 -8.77 12.88
CA VAL A 93 0.03 -8.62 12.01
C VAL A 93 -0.04 -7.33 11.20
N GLN A 94 -1.16 -7.07 10.52
CA GLN A 94 -1.33 -5.83 9.78
C GLN A 94 -1.17 -4.62 10.70
N SER A 95 -1.80 -4.64 11.89
CA SER A 95 -1.69 -3.53 12.83
C SER A 95 -0.28 -3.31 13.37
N SER A 96 0.52 -4.37 13.59
CA SER A 96 1.91 -4.20 14.05
C SER A 96 2.81 -3.66 12.95
N VAL A 97 2.62 -4.10 11.70
CA VAL A 97 3.36 -3.57 10.54
C VAL A 97 3.06 -2.09 10.32
N PHE A 98 1.79 -1.69 10.32
CA PHE A 98 1.44 -0.27 10.18
C PHE A 98 1.97 0.57 11.34
N LYS A 99 1.91 0.08 12.58
CA LYS A 99 2.45 0.80 13.75
C LYS A 99 3.97 1.01 13.67
N LYS A 100 4.70 0.09 13.04
CA LYS A 100 6.15 0.22 12.81
C LYS A 100 6.47 1.15 11.64
N ALA A 101 5.63 1.13 10.62
CA ALA A 101 5.73 2.02 9.47
C ALA A 101 5.32 3.47 9.84
N GLU A 102 4.46 3.66 10.84
CA GLU A 102 4.14 4.97 11.41
C GLU A 102 5.41 5.64 11.98
N GLY A 103 5.83 6.74 11.35
CA GLY A 103 7.04 7.49 11.71
C GLY A 103 8.27 7.15 10.87
N GLN A 104 8.21 6.14 10.01
CA GLN A 104 9.23 5.88 9.00
C GLN A 104 8.95 6.70 7.74
N LYS A 105 10.00 7.32 7.19
CA LYS A 105 9.93 8.14 5.99
C LYS A 105 9.63 7.27 4.75
N GLY A 106 8.64 7.66 3.96
CA GLY A 106 8.14 6.94 2.79
C GLY A 106 7.05 5.90 3.10
N ALA A 107 6.61 5.77 4.36
CA ALA A 107 5.60 4.79 4.75
C ALA A 107 4.21 5.09 4.17
N ALA A 108 3.86 6.36 4.00
CA ALA A 108 2.60 6.76 3.38
C ALA A 108 2.57 6.34 1.92
N GLY A 109 3.65 6.56 1.16
CA GLY A 109 3.78 6.09 -0.22
C GLY A 109 3.56 4.58 -0.35
N TRP A 110 4.24 3.79 0.49
CA TRP A 110 4.06 2.34 0.52
C TRP A 110 2.62 1.93 0.86
N ALA A 111 2.00 2.56 1.86
CA ALA A 111 0.63 2.23 2.25
C ALA A 111 -0.37 2.55 1.13
N LEU A 112 -0.15 3.64 0.39
CA LEU A 112 -1.00 4.04 -0.74
C LEU A 112 -0.89 3.05 -1.91
N ASP A 113 0.31 2.58 -2.25
CA ASP A 113 0.50 1.59 -3.32
C ASP A 113 -0.14 0.24 -3.02
N ASN A 114 -0.26 -0.12 -1.74
CA ASN A 114 -0.89 -1.36 -1.29
C ASN A 114 -2.41 -1.27 -1.13
N MET A 115 -3.02 -0.11 -1.42
CA MET A 115 -4.47 0.04 -1.30
C MET A 115 -5.22 -0.83 -2.30
N ARG A 116 -6.35 -1.39 -1.86
CA ARG A 116 -7.19 -2.22 -2.72
C ARG A 116 -8.14 -1.36 -3.55
N GLY A 117 -8.29 -1.71 -4.82
CA GLY A 117 -9.25 -1.10 -5.73
C GLY A 117 -8.61 -0.30 -6.87
N GLN A 118 -9.44 0.49 -7.56
CA GLN A 118 -9.01 1.31 -8.68
C GLN A 118 -8.45 2.63 -8.17
N TRP A 119 -7.20 2.61 -7.73
CA TRP A 119 -6.43 3.81 -7.37
C TRP A 119 -5.29 3.98 -8.38
N ARG A 120 -4.91 5.23 -8.64
CA ARG A 120 -3.69 5.58 -9.38
C ARG A 120 -2.81 6.37 -8.43
N VAL A 121 -1.72 5.76 -7.99
CA VAL A 121 -0.81 6.37 -7.02
C VAL A 121 0.45 6.78 -7.76
N LYS A 122 0.87 8.03 -7.53
CA LYS A 122 2.18 8.54 -7.92
C LYS A 122 2.89 9.03 -6.68
N GLN A 123 3.95 8.32 -6.29
CA GLN A 123 4.71 8.66 -5.10
C GLN A 123 5.61 9.88 -5.34
N ALA A 124 5.87 10.65 -4.27
CA ALA A 124 6.86 11.73 -4.22
C ALA A 124 6.79 12.72 -5.40
N VAL A 125 5.59 13.25 -5.69
CA VAL A 125 5.38 14.28 -6.71
C VAL A 125 6.05 15.59 -6.33
N ALA A 126 6.13 15.88 -5.03
CA ALA A 126 6.95 16.93 -4.46
C ALA A 126 7.62 16.41 -3.19
N GLY A 127 8.78 16.96 -2.84
CA GLY A 127 9.47 16.58 -1.61
C GLY A 127 10.55 17.57 -1.21
N THR A 128 11.04 17.44 0.01
CA THR A 128 12.13 18.25 0.57
C THR A 128 13.39 17.41 0.81
N THR A 129 14.52 18.07 1.04
CA THR A 129 15.77 17.43 1.52
C THR A 129 15.62 16.78 2.90
N HIS A 130 14.59 17.16 3.66
CA HIS A 130 14.28 16.56 4.97
C HIS A 130 13.49 15.25 4.87
N LEU A 131 13.30 14.74 3.65
CA LEU A 131 12.49 13.55 3.35
C LEU A 131 11.01 13.73 3.73
N ASP A 132 10.51 14.98 3.65
CA ASP A 132 9.07 15.19 3.57
C ASP A 132 8.64 14.97 2.12
N ALA A 133 7.52 14.29 1.91
CA ALA A 133 7.05 13.93 0.58
C ALA A 133 5.56 14.20 0.42
N VAL A 134 5.16 14.52 -0.79
CA VAL A 134 3.76 14.60 -1.21
C VAL A 134 3.52 13.55 -2.26
N HIS A 135 2.58 12.66 -1.98
CA HIS A 135 2.11 11.63 -2.88
C HIS A 135 0.80 12.09 -3.51
N ARG A 136 0.59 11.73 -4.77
CA ARG A 136 -0.66 12.01 -5.47
C ARG A 136 -1.42 10.72 -5.69
N VAL A 137 -2.70 10.75 -5.36
CA VAL A 137 -3.61 9.63 -5.52
C VAL A 137 -4.80 10.11 -6.34
N ILE A 138 -5.17 9.35 -7.37
CA ILE A 138 -6.39 9.59 -8.15
C ILE A 138 -7.30 8.38 -7.94
N GLY A 139 -8.55 8.66 -7.58
CA GLY A 139 -9.59 7.66 -7.36
C GLY A 139 -10.97 8.22 -7.66
N LYS A 140 -12.03 7.45 -7.38
CA LYS A 140 -13.41 7.91 -7.53
C LYS A 140 -13.73 9.23 -6.80
N PRO A 141 -13.11 9.57 -5.67
CA PRO A 141 -13.34 10.87 -5.06
C PRO A 141 -12.82 12.06 -5.86
N GLY A 142 -11.82 11.86 -6.72
CA GLY A 142 -11.12 12.92 -7.42
C GLY A 142 -9.61 12.82 -7.21
N VAL A 143 -8.96 13.97 -7.04
CA VAL A 143 -7.51 14.07 -6.83
C VAL A 143 -7.24 14.27 -5.35
N ILE A 144 -6.34 13.46 -4.80
CA ILE A 144 -5.98 13.50 -3.38
C ILE A 144 -4.48 13.66 -3.28
N PHE A 145 -4.03 14.68 -2.55
CA PHE A 145 -2.64 14.85 -2.19
C PHE A 145 -2.43 14.42 -0.75
N VAL A 146 -1.55 13.44 -0.57
CA VAL A 146 -1.22 12.86 0.73
C VAL A 146 0.20 13.26 1.07
N GLY A 147 0.34 14.08 2.11
CA GLY A 147 1.61 14.57 2.59
C GLY A 147 2.14 13.73 3.76
N GLU A 148 3.42 13.44 3.75
CA GLU A 148 4.15 12.73 4.81
C GLU A 148 5.33 13.57 5.28
N GLY A 149 5.52 13.70 6.59
CA GLY A 149 6.61 14.46 7.20
C GLY A 149 6.11 15.53 8.18
N SER A 150 6.90 16.59 8.35
CA SER A 150 6.55 17.66 9.28
C SER A 150 5.32 18.46 8.79
N PRO A 151 4.28 18.66 9.62
CA PRO A 151 3.03 19.29 9.17
C PRO A 151 3.21 20.71 8.63
N THR A 152 4.11 21.49 9.23
CA THR A 152 4.37 22.87 8.81
C THR A 152 4.99 22.94 7.40
N ARG A 153 5.94 22.06 7.10
CA ARG A 153 6.61 22.00 5.79
C ARG A 153 5.72 21.37 4.71
N VAL A 154 5.02 20.30 5.09
CA VAL A 154 4.14 19.54 4.18
C VAL A 154 2.92 20.35 3.75
N LYS A 155 2.33 21.18 4.64
CA LYS A 155 1.21 22.08 4.27
C LYS A 155 1.58 23.00 3.09
N GLY A 156 2.78 23.58 3.12
CA GLY A 156 3.26 24.42 2.03
C GLY A 156 3.37 23.67 0.70
N LEU A 157 3.90 22.44 0.73
CA LEU A 157 4.00 21.59 -0.46
C LEU A 157 2.63 21.16 -0.99
N LEU A 158 1.70 20.79 -0.11
CA LEU A 158 0.34 20.40 -0.46
C LEU A 158 -0.42 21.53 -1.16
N GLU A 159 -0.33 22.75 -0.64
CA GLU A 159 -0.97 23.93 -1.24
C GLU A 159 -0.35 24.29 -2.60
N GLN A 160 0.97 24.12 -2.77
CA GLN A 160 1.62 24.31 -4.07
C GLN A 160 1.12 23.30 -5.10
N GLU A 161 1.04 22.03 -4.74
CA GLU A 161 0.54 20.98 -5.63
C GLU A 161 -0.95 21.14 -5.93
N LYS A 162 -1.76 21.55 -4.95
CA LYS A 162 -3.16 21.93 -5.16
C LYS A 162 -3.31 23.04 -6.19
N LYS A 163 -2.54 24.13 -6.06
CA LYS A 163 -2.58 25.25 -7.03
C LYS A 163 -2.14 24.83 -8.42
N LYS A 164 -1.16 23.94 -8.56
CA LYS A 164 -0.75 23.39 -9.85
C LYS A 164 -1.85 22.51 -10.45
N ALA A 165 -2.40 21.60 -9.67
CA ALA A 165 -3.45 20.68 -10.09
C ALA A 165 -4.75 21.40 -10.46
N ALA A 166 -5.14 22.43 -9.70
CA ALA A 166 -6.35 23.21 -9.96
C ALA A 166 -6.41 23.79 -11.38
N ARG A 167 -5.26 24.01 -12.03
CA ARG A 167 -5.19 24.50 -13.42
C ARG A 167 -5.68 23.51 -14.47
N VAL A 168 -5.72 22.21 -14.17
CA VAL A 168 -6.03 21.15 -15.15
C VAL A 168 -7.13 20.18 -14.70
N VAL A 169 -7.45 20.18 -13.40
CA VAL A 169 -8.42 19.26 -12.80
C VAL A 169 -9.87 19.72 -13.03
N GLY A 170 -10.08 21.01 -13.31
CA GLY A 170 -11.40 21.58 -13.58
C GLY A 170 -12.28 21.59 -12.33
N ASP A 171 -13.51 21.13 -12.48
CA ASP A 171 -14.56 20.97 -11.45
C ASP A 171 -14.37 19.74 -10.54
N THR A 172 -13.36 18.90 -10.78
CA THR A 172 -13.12 17.73 -9.93
C THR A 172 -12.55 18.13 -8.56
N PRO A 173 -13.09 17.59 -7.44
CA PRO A 173 -12.58 17.91 -6.10
C PRO A 173 -11.11 17.53 -5.88
N ILE A 174 -10.40 18.39 -5.14
CA ILE A 174 -9.03 18.18 -4.69
C ILE A 174 -9.00 18.10 -3.17
N TYR A 175 -8.59 16.95 -2.63
CA TYR A 175 -8.47 16.71 -1.19
C TYR A 175 -7.01 16.77 -0.75
N LEU A 176 -6.77 17.37 0.41
CA LEU A 176 -5.46 17.42 1.05
C LEU A 176 -5.51 16.60 2.34
N VAL A 177 -4.56 15.67 2.49
CA VAL A 177 -4.46 14.79 3.66
C VAL A 177 -3.02 14.82 4.15
N ILE A 178 -2.83 14.98 5.46
CA ILE A 178 -1.51 14.89 6.10
C ILE A 178 -1.49 13.62 6.93
N VAL A 179 -0.46 12.79 6.73
CA VAL A 179 -0.27 11.56 7.47
C VAL A 179 0.52 11.83 8.74
N GLY A 180 0.01 11.32 9.86
CA GLY A 180 0.67 11.38 11.16
C GLY A 180 -0.30 11.16 12.31
N ASN A 181 0.16 11.41 13.53
CA ASN A 181 -0.54 11.02 14.76
C ASN A 181 -1.04 12.21 15.61
N GLU A 182 -0.84 13.45 15.14
CA GLU A 182 -1.29 14.64 15.85
C GLU A 182 -2.70 15.07 15.38
N ASP A 183 -3.26 16.09 16.03
CA ASP A 183 -4.58 16.61 15.69
C ASP A 183 -4.65 17.12 14.24
N GLY A 184 -5.74 16.74 13.56
CA GLY A 184 -5.96 17.06 12.14
C GLY A 184 -5.14 16.23 11.16
N GLN A 185 -4.36 15.25 11.63
CA GLN A 185 -3.65 14.29 10.79
C GLN A 185 -4.36 12.94 10.75
N VAL A 186 -4.09 12.17 9.70
CA VAL A 186 -4.64 10.83 9.53
C VAL A 186 -3.55 9.81 9.84
N PRO A 187 -3.74 8.95 10.87
CA PRO A 187 -2.80 7.87 11.15
C PRO A 187 -2.68 6.94 9.94
N LEU A 188 -1.46 6.46 9.67
CA LEU A 188 -1.16 5.63 8.51
C LEU A 188 -2.10 4.42 8.40
N ARG A 189 -2.36 3.73 9.53
CA ARG A 189 -3.28 2.58 9.58
C ARG A 189 -4.72 2.93 9.16
N LYS A 190 -5.14 4.19 9.29
CA LYS A 190 -6.48 4.67 8.95
C LYS A 190 -6.55 5.35 7.58
N LEU A 191 -5.42 5.53 6.89
CA LEU A 191 -5.33 6.27 5.64
C LEU A 191 -6.27 5.69 4.56
N GLU A 192 -6.18 4.40 4.26
CA GLU A 192 -7.05 3.74 3.28
C GLU A 192 -8.54 3.91 3.61
N ARG A 193 -8.92 3.73 4.89
CA ARG A 193 -10.30 3.90 5.35
C ARG A 193 -10.77 5.35 5.25
N HIS A 194 -9.87 6.32 5.46
CA HIS A 194 -10.20 7.73 5.33
C HIS A 194 -10.45 8.10 3.85
N LEU A 195 -9.59 7.64 2.93
CA LEU A 195 -9.72 7.92 1.51
C LEU A 195 -10.95 7.25 0.88
N THR A 196 -11.25 6.01 1.27
CA THR A 196 -12.42 5.25 0.79
C THR A 196 -13.76 5.79 1.28
N LYS A 197 -13.77 6.57 2.37
CA LYS A 197 -14.99 7.24 2.89
C LYS A 197 -15.35 8.53 2.14
N LEU A 198 -14.44 9.07 1.34
CA LEU A 198 -14.73 10.28 0.56
C LEU A 198 -15.81 9.97 -0.49
N PRO A 199 -16.69 10.96 -0.82
CA PRO A 199 -17.76 10.75 -1.78
C PRO A 199 -17.21 10.42 -3.16
N ALA A 200 -17.91 9.56 -3.90
CA ALA A 200 -17.54 9.23 -5.28
C ALA A 200 -18.04 10.33 -6.23
N ASN A 201 -17.13 11.18 -6.68
CA ASN A 201 -17.46 12.35 -7.52
C ASN A 201 -17.18 12.12 -9.01
N ILE A 202 -16.30 11.17 -9.35
CA ILE A 202 -15.85 10.93 -10.73
C ILE A 202 -15.91 9.45 -11.11
N ASP A 203 -16.06 9.21 -12.41
CA ASP A 203 -16.05 7.88 -13.01
C ASP A 203 -14.64 7.47 -13.48
N ARG A 204 -14.49 6.23 -13.94
CA ARG A 204 -13.19 5.69 -14.36
C ARG A 204 -12.61 6.41 -15.58
N LYS A 205 -13.43 6.80 -16.55
CA LYS A 205 -12.97 7.51 -17.75
C LYS A 205 -12.38 8.88 -17.38
N ARG A 206 -13.03 9.58 -16.44
CA ARG A 206 -12.53 10.85 -15.92
C ARG A 206 -11.26 10.68 -15.10
N MET A 207 -11.12 9.58 -14.36
CA MET A 207 -9.84 9.27 -13.68
C MET A 207 -8.67 9.15 -14.66
N GLU A 208 -8.83 8.41 -15.76
CA GLU A 208 -7.79 8.23 -16.77
C GLU A 208 -7.44 9.56 -17.47
N ALA A 209 -8.45 10.37 -17.78
CA ALA A 209 -8.24 11.72 -18.32
C ALA A 209 -7.48 12.64 -17.35
N LEU A 210 -7.82 12.60 -16.06
CA LEU A 210 -7.11 13.37 -15.02
C LEU A 210 -5.67 12.91 -14.85
N GLU A 211 -5.42 11.61 -14.88
CA GLU A 211 -4.07 11.04 -14.82
C GLU A 211 -3.19 11.58 -15.97
N GLY A 212 -3.71 11.61 -17.20
CA GLY A 212 -3.03 12.19 -18.36
C GLY A 212 -2.75 13.69 -18.23
N ARG A 213 -3.73 14.48 -17.76
CA ARG A 213 -3.55 15.93 -17.55
C ARG A 213 -2.54 16.24 -16.45
N LEU A 214 -2.60 15.50 -15.34
CA LEU A 214 -1.73 15.69 -14.17
C LEU A 214 -0.32 15.12 -14.38
N SER A 215 -0.14 14.14 -15.29
CA SER A 215 1.18 13.66 -15.69
C SER A 215 1.89 14.69 -16.57
N ALA A 216 1.17 15.36 -17.48
CA ALA A 216 1.69 16.44 -18.31
C ALA A 216 2.19 17.65 -17.49
N LEU A 217 1.53 17.96 -16.36
CA LEU A 217 2.01 18.98 -15.42
C LEU A 217 3.32 18.61 -14.70
N GLY A 218 3.62 17.30 -14.57
CA GLY A 218 4.84 16.80 -13.94
C GLY A 218 6.11 16.98 -14.79
N GLY A 219 5.98 17.53 -16.00
CA GLY A 219 7.07 17.72 -16.97
C GLY A 219 8.01 18.91 -16.70
N ARG A 220 7.98 19.53 -15.51
CA ARG A 220 8.96 20.54 -15.08
C ARG A 220 9.84 20.04 -13.92
N GLN A 221 10.16 18.76 -13.92
CA GLN A 221 11.46 18.33 -13.40
C GLN A 221 12.52 19.04 -14.25
N PRO A 222 13.62 19.60 -13.71
CA PRO A 222 14.79 19.89 -14.52
C PRO A 222 15.11 18.59 -15.24
N GLY A 223 14.91 18.55 -16.56
CA GLY A 223 14.96 17.31 -17.31
C GLY A 223 16.32 16.62 -17.15
N PRO A 224 16.43 15.33 -17.49
CA PRO A 224 17.71 14.62 -17.58
C PRO A 224 18.67 15.20 -18.63
N GLY A 225 18.37 16.35 -19.23
CA GLY A 225 19.15 17.01 -20.28
C GLY A 225 20.08 18.11 -19.80
N MET A 226 20.36 18.24 -18.50
CA MET A 226 21.47 19.05 -18.03
C MET A 226 22.59 18.11 -17.58
N PRO A 227 23.62 17.86 -18.44
CA PRO A 227 24.76 17.06 -18.06
C PRO A 227 25.37 17.69 -16.81
N LYS A 228 25.42 16.94 -15.70
CA LYS A 228 26.21 17.30 -14.52
C LYS A 228 27.70 17.08 -14.79
N GLY A 229 28.20 17.72 -15.85
CA GLY A 229 29.62 17.90 -16.08
C GLY A 229 30.10 19.15 -15.34
N PRO A 230 31.39 19.27 -14.99
CA PRO A 230 31.95 20.51 -14.50
C PRO A 230 31.68 21.60 -15.54
N ILE A 231 30.94 22.64 -15.14
CA ILE A 231 30.70 23.79 -16.01
C ILE A 231 32.06 24.45 -16.23
N PRO A 232 32.53 24.66 -17.47
CA PRO A 232 33.73 25.46 -17.70
C PRO A 232 33.48 26.86 -17.12
N GLN A 233 34.35 27.31 -16.22
CA GLN A 233 34.33 28.70 -15.74
C GLN A 233 34.53 29.62 -16.95
N GLY A 234 33.44 30.19 -17.46
CA GLY A 234 33.49 31.12 -18.59
C GLY A 234 32.27 31.17 -19.49
N ALA A 235 31.33 30.23 -19.40
CA ALA A 235 30.13 30.25 -20.25
C ALA A 235 29.11 31.29 -19.77
N LYS A 236 29.32 32.56 -20.14
CA LYS A 236 28.32 33.63 -20.01
C LYS A 236 27.11 33.25 -20.85
N VAL A 237 26.02 32.82 -20.18
CA VAL A 237 24.71 32.64 -20.79
C VAL A 237 24.27 33.95 -21.46
N ARG A 238 24.34 34.00 -22.80
CA ARG A 238 23.94 35.17 -23.57
C ARG A 238 22.43 35.29 -23.48
N ASN A 239 21.97 36.35 -22.84
CA ASN A 239 20.57 36.60 -22.53
C ASN A 239 19.73 36.67 -23.83
N VAL A 240 19.03 35.58 -24.16
CA VAL A 240 18.31 35.38 -25.43
C VAL A 240 17.19 36.42 -25.62
N GLN A 241 16.72 37.02 -24.52
CA GLN A 241 15.71 38.08 -24.52
C GLN A 241 16.16 39.39 -25.19
N ARG A 242 17.48 39.68 -25.32
CA ARG A 242 17.95 40.89 -26.03
C ARG A 242 18.08 40.72 -27.54
N ALA A 243 18.19 39.49 -28.05
CA ALA A 243 18.37 39.24 -29.48
C ALA A 243 17.05 39.38 -30.27
N ALA A 244 15.91 39.11 -29.63
CA ALA A 244 14.59 39.21 -30.26
C ALA A 244 14.11 40.67 -30.45
N ARG A 245 14.70 41.64 -29.74
CA ARG A 245 14.28 43.06 -29.78
C ARG A 245 14.99 43.90 -30.85
N ARG A 246 15.89 43.31 -31.65
CA ARG A 246 16.59 43.99 -32.76
C ARG A 246 16.07 43.61 -34.14
N LYS A 247 14.93 42.92 -34.22
CA LYS A 247 14.32 42.48 -35.50
C LYS A 247 12.86 42.92 -35.65
N SER A 248 12.50 44.04 -35.05
CA SER A 248 11.29 44.82 -35.36
C SER A 248 11.72 46.17 -35.87
#